data_AF-A0A8T3QCX9-F1
#
_entry.id   AF-A0A8T3QCX9-F1
#
_cell.length_a   1.000
_cell.length_b   1.000
_cell.length_c   1.000
_cell.angle_alpha   90.00
_cell.angle_beta   90.00
_cell.angle_gamma   90.00
#
_symmetry.space_group_name_H-M   'P 1'
#
loop_
_entity.id
_entity.type
_entity.pdbx_description
1 polymer ?
#
loop_
_entity_poly.entity_id
_entity_poly.type
_entity_poly.pdbx_seq_one_letter_code
_entity_poly.pdbx_strand_id
1 'polypeptide(L)'
;MPADLSRRTPSIRAFPAADRAFAEAVRRAVDEARASGATDLSGTTQQIVRFLYPNTTIVVQEAMAQLIPGQVNWYAYRDGRLRTTDERRDRLLNRANDDIGARAALNREP
;
A
#
# COMPACT_ATOMS: atom_id res chain seq x y z
N MET A 1 6.62 24.63 -4.71
CA MET A 1 7.31 23.86 -3.65
C MET A 1 6.70 22.48 -3.61
N PRO A 2 7.38 21.40 -4.03
CA PRO A 2 6.86 20.07 -3.77
C PRO A 2 6.72 19.93 -2.25
N ALA A 3 5.56 19.46 -1.79
CA ALA A 3 5.34 19.23 -0.37
C ALA A 3 6.45 18.32 0.16
N ASP A 4 7.02 18.65 1.31
CA ASP A 4 8.00 17.81 2.01
C ASP A 4 7.29 16.55 2.51
N LEU A 5 7.12 15.58 1.60
CA LEU A 5 6.46 14.30 1.86
C LEU A 5 7.22 13.49 2.94
N SER A 6 8.48 13.85 3.16
CA SER A 6 9.41 13.35 4.19
C SER A 6 8.88 13.50 5.62
N ARG A 7 8.09 14.53 5.91
CA ARG A 7 7.53 14.78 7.26
C ARG A 7 6.20 14.10 7.54
N ARG A 8 5.52 13.56 6.53
CA ARG A 8 4.20 12.95 6.70
C ARG A 8 4.36 11.50 7.18
N THR A 9 3.52 11.06 8.11
CA THR A 9 3.51 9.66 8.54
C THR A 9 2.92 8.79 7.43
N PRO A 10 3.71 7.91 6.80
CA PRO A 10 3.20 7.08 5.72
C PRO A 10 2.33 5.97 6.30
N SER A 11 1.22 5.71 5.63
CA SER A 11 0.38 4.54 5.87
C SER A 11 0.96 3.37 5.09
N ILE A 12 1.63 2.45 5.80
CA ILE A 12 2.40 1.34 5.19
C ILE A 12 1.53 0.09 5.07
N ARG A 13 1.48 -0.48 3.86
CA ARG A 13 0.83 -1.75 3.54
C ARG A 13 1.84 -2.71 2.94
N ALA A 14 2.13 -3.81 3.64
CA ALA A 14 3.08 -4.82 3.23
C ALA A 14 2.39 -6.04 2.60
N PHE A 15 2.99 -6.58 1.54
CA PHE A 15 2.49 -7.73 0.79
C PHE A 15 3.57 -8.80 0.65
N PRO A 16 3.23 -10.08 0.92
CA PRO A 16 1.90 -10.59 1.24
C PRO A 16 1.43 -10.22 2.66
N ALA A 17 0.14 -9.89 2.83
CA ALA A 17 -0.41 -9.40 4.10
C ALA A 17 -0.35 -10.42 5.25
N ALA A 18 -0.21 -11.71 4.93
CA ALA A 18 0.00 -12.77 5.92
C ALA A 18 1.43 -12.80 6.49
N ASP A 19 2.39 -12.14 5.83
CA ASP A 19 3.78 -12.13 6.22
C ASP A 19 4.07 -10.99 7.21
N ARG A 20 3.89 -11.31 8.49
CA ARG A 20 4.13 -10.37 9.59
C ARG A 20 5.61 -10.02 9.74
N ALA A 21 6.51 -10.97 9.47
CA ALA A 21 7.95 -10.74 9.59
C ALA A 21 8.43 -9.70 8.57
N PHE A 22 7.92 -9.77 7.34
CA PHE A 22 8.18 -8.76 6.33
C PHE A 22 7.58 -7.40 6.72
N ALA A 23 6.34 -7.37 7.20
CA ALA A 23 5.70 -6.11 7.63
C ALA A 23 6.48 -5.42 8.78
N GLU A 24 7.00 -6.19 9.74
CA GLU A 24 7.85 -5.67 10.81
C GLU A 24 9.20 -5.18 10.30
N ALA A 25 9.83 -5.91 9.37
CA ALA A 25 11.09 -5.48 8.76
C ALA A 25 10.94 -4.14 8.03
N VAL A 26 9.85 -3.96 7.29
CA VAL A 26 9.54 -2.69 6.62
C VAL A 26 9.34 -1.56 7.64
N ARG A 27 8.61 -1.81 8.74
CA ARG A 27 8.42 -0.79 9.80
C ARG A 27 9.73 -0.36 10.43
N ARG A 28 10.58 -1.31 10.83
CA ARG A 28 11.90 -1.02 11.40
C ARG A 28 12.78 -0.23 10.44
N ALA A 29 12.77 -0.58 9.16
CA ALA A 29 13.52 0.13 8.13
C ALA A 29 13.05 1.58 7.95
N VAL A 30 11.75 1.86 8.10
CA VAL A 30 11.23 3.24 8.08
C VAL A 30 11.71 4.03 9.29
N ASP A 31 11.67 3.43 10.49
CA ASP A 31 12.15 4.09 11.71
C ASP A 31 13.65 4.37 11.64
N GLU A 32 14.43 3.44 11.09
CA GLU A 32 15.87 3.62 10.86
C GLU A 32 16.16 4.72 9.83
N ALA A 33 15.46 4.74 8.69
CA ALA A 33 15.60 5.79 7.69
C ALA A 33 15.23 7.19 8.24
N ARG A 34 14.26 7.24 9.17
CA ARG A 34 13.91 8.49 9.89
C ARG A 34 14.99 8.89 10.88
N ALA A 35 15.49 7.96 11.66
CA ALA A 35 16.56 8.20 12.62
C ALA A 35 17.85 8.68 11.93
N SER A 36 18.12 8.21 10.72
CA SER A 36 19.25 8.66 9.91
C SER A 36 19.03 10.03 9.25
N GLY A 37 17.83 10.62 9.36
CA GLY A 37 17.49 11.90 8.71
C GLY A 37 17.48 11.82 7.18
N ALA A 38 17.13 10.66 6.60
CA ALA A 38 17.18 10.47 5.15
C ALA A 38 16.24 11.44 4.41
N THR A 39 16.77 12.12 3.39
CA THR A 39 16.01 13.02 2.52
C THR A 39 14.97 12.26 1.68
N ASP A 40 15.33 11.06 1.19
CA ASP A 40 14.41 10.13 0.53
C ASP A 40 14.13 8.94 1.44
N LEU A 41 13.14 9.09 2.31
CA LEU A 41 12.74 8.02 3.22
C LEU A 41 12.36 6.74 2.46
N SER A 42 11.74 6.83 1.27
CA SER A 42 11.24 5.65 0.55
C SER A 42 12.36 4.83 -0.07
N GLY A 43 13.31 5.51 -0.72
CA GLY A 43 14.50 4.88 -1.29
C GLY A 43 15.39 4.27 -0.21
N THR A 44 15.65 5.00 0.88
CA THR A 44 16.45 4.48 2.00
C THR A 44 15.78 3.29 2.68
N THR A 45 14.46 3.36 2.94
CA THR A 45 13.72 2.21 3.50
C THR A 45 13.84 1.00 2.57
N GLN A 46 13.65 1.17 1.27
CA GLN A 46 13.78 0.07 0.31
C GLN A 46 15.17 -0.54 0.34
N GLN A 47 16.22 0.29 0.41
CA GLN A 47 17.60 -0.18 0.47
C GLN A 47 17.87 -1.02 1.74
N ILE A 48 17.37 -0.58 2.89
CA ILE A 48 17.51 -1.31 4.16
C ILE A 48 16.78 -2.64 4.09
N VAL A 49 15.52 -2.65 3.64
CA VAL A 49 14.72 -3.89 3.57
C VAL A 49 15.30 -4.88 2.57
N ARG A 50 15.92 -4.40 1.47
CA ARG A 50 16.59 -5.24 0.47
C ARG A 50 17.75 -6.07 1.02
N PHE A 51 18.32 -5.68 2.15
CA PHE A 51 19.35 -6.49 2.81
C PHE A 51 18.81 -7.85 3.28
N LEU A 52 17.56 -7.88 3.76
CA LEU A 52 16.88 -9.10 4.23
C LEU A 52 15.97 -9.71 3.17
N TYR A 53 15.41 -8.88 2.29
CA TYR A 53 14.46 -9.26 1.25
C TYR A 53 14.87 -8.65 -0.09
N PRO A 54 15.81 -9.28 -0.83
CA PRO A 54 16.49 -8.68 -1.98
C PRO A 54 15.58 -8.17 -3.09
N ASN A 55 14.42 -8.82 -3.26
CA ASN A 55 13.45 -8.50 -4.29
C ASN A 55 12.45 -7.41 -3.87
N THR A 56 12.65 -6.76 -2.73
CA THR A 56 11.65 -5.80 -2.22
C THR A 56 11.52 -4.57 -3.12
N THR A 57 10.27 -4.19 -3.37
CA THR A 57 9.90 -2.95 -4.05
C THR A 57 8.92 -2.16 -3.19
N ILE A 58 9.16 -0.87 -3.01
CA ILE A 58 8.25 0.06 -2.31
C ILE A 58 7.67 1.02 -3.35
N VAL A 59 6.35 1.09 -3.42
CA VAL A 59 5.60 2.02 -4.27
C VAL A 59 4.91 3.05 -3.39
N VAL A 60 5.21 4.32 -3.64
CA VAL A 60 4.57 5.44 -2.97
C VAL A 60 3.39 5.92 -3.82
N GLN A 61 2.19 5.92 -3.24
CA GLN A 61 1.02 6.56 -3.84
C GLN A 61 0.55 7.69 -2.91
N GLU A 62 0.48 8.89 -3.46
CA GLU A 62 -0.27 9.96 -2.82
C GLU A 62 -1.76 9.60 -2.90
N ALA A 63 -2.44 9.56 -1.74
CA ALA A 63 -3.89 9.47 -1.75
C ALA A 63 -4.40 10.68 -2.55
N MET A 64 -5.33 10.47 -3.49
CA MET A 64 -5.91 11.57 -4.24
C MET A 64 -6.32 12.66 -3.26
N ALA A 65 -5.84 13.88 -3.50
CA ALA A 65 -5.94 15.04 -2.60
C ALA A 65 -7.37 15.37 -2.13
N GLN A 66 -8.39 14.73 -2.72
CA GLN A 66 -9.80 14.93 -2.46
C GLN A 66 -10.33 14.19 -1.21
N LEU A 67 -9.68 13.12 -0.74
CA LEU A 67 -10.22 12.32 0.37
C LEU A 67 -9.58 12.63 1.73
N ILE A 68 -8.25 12.74 1.82
CA ILE A 68 -7.53 13.13 3.05
C ILE A 68 -6.26 13.90 2.65
N PRO A 69 -6.25 15.25 2.77
CA PRO A 69 -5.06 16.04 2.48
C PRO A 69 -3.89 15.62 3.35
N GLY A 70 -2.80 15.17 2.72
CA GLY A 70 -1.53 14.92 3.41
C GLY A 70 -1.27 13.48 3.85
N GLN A 71 -2.11 12.51 3.47
CA GLN A 71 -1.81 11.10 3.71
C GLN A 71 -1.07 10.47 2.53
N VAL A 72 0.11 9.93 2.80
CA VAL A 72 0.92 9.18 1.81
C VAL A 72 0.78 7.69 2.11
N ASN A 73 0.38 6.90 1.10
CA ASN A 73 0.29 5.44 1.25
C ASN A 73 1.51 4.78 0.63
N TRP A 74 2.16 3.89 1.39
CA TRP A 74 3.30 3.11 0.92
C TRP A 74 2.89 1.66 0.78
N TYR A 75 3.14 1.10 -0.40
CA TYR A 75 2.88 -0.30 -0.69
C TYR A 75 4.22 -1.03 -0.85
N ALA A 76 4.54 -1.91 0.09
CA ALA A 76 5.77 -2.70 0.08
C ALA A 76 5.49 -4.12 -0.40
N TYR A 77 6.24 -4.59 -1.40
CA TYR A 77 6.09 -5.91 -2.01
C TYR A 77 7.36 -6.72 -1.81
N ARG A 78 7.27 -7.84 -1.10
CA ARG A 78 8.42 -8.70 -0.78
C ARG A 78 9.13 -9.27 -2.02
N ASP A 79 8.36 -9.74 -3.00
CA ASP A 79 8.88 -10.45 -4.17
C ASP A 79 9.11 -9.55 -5.40
N GLY A 80 8.94 -8.23 -5.25
CA GLY A 80 9.10 -7.25 -6.34
C GLY A 80 8.02 -7.34 -7.43
N ARG A 81 7.15 -8.34 -7.35
CA ARG A 81 6.01 -8.54 -8.24
C ARG A 81 4.87 -7.62 -7.83
N LEU A 82 4.70 -6.54 -8.59
CA LEU A 82 3.42 -5.83 -8.66
C LEU A 82 2.43 -6.79 -9.33
N ARG A 83 1.65 -7.55 -8.55
CA ARG A 83 0.54 -8.30 -9.11
C ARG A 83 -0.55 -7.28 -9.47
N THR A 84 -0.48 -6.73 -10.67
CA THR A 84 -1.51 -5.85 -11.25
C THR A 84 -2.87 -6.55 -11.36
N THR A 85 -2.86 -7.89 -11.40
CA THR A 85 -4.06 -8.73 -11.40
C THR A 85 -4.15 -9.47 -10.07
N ASP A 86 -4.66 -8.80 -9.04
CA ASP A 86 -5.03 -9.48 -7.81
C ASP A 86 -6.42 -10.11 -8.04
N GLU A 87 -6.46 -11.39 -8.43
CA GLU A 87 -7.70 -12.15 -8.68
C GLU A 87 -8.64 -12.18 -7.44
N ARG A 88 -8.14 -11.85 -6.24
CA ARG A 88 -8.99 -11.64 -5.07
C ARG A 88 -9.71 -10.29 -5.09
N ARG A 89 -9.11 -9.25 -5.68
CA ARG A 89 -9.78 -7.95 -5.88
C ARG A 89 -10.91 -8.07 -6.89
N ASP A 90 -10.70 -8.83 -7.96
CA ASP A 90 -11.75 -9.14 -8.95
C ASP A 90 -12.90 -9.93 -8.31
N ARG A 91 -12.59 -10.93 -7.48
CA ARG A 91 -13.61 -11.67 -6.72
C ARG A 91 -14.38 -10.81 -5.70
N LEU A 92 -13.73 -9.84 -5.05
CA LEU A 92 -14.40 -8.92 -4.13
C LEU A 92 -15.26 -7.87 -4.85
N LEU A 93 -14.83 -7.42 -6.04
CA LEU A 93 -15.59 -6.47 -6.86
C LEU A 93 -16.78 -7.14 -7.58
N ASN A 94 -16.61 -8.34 -8.11
CA ASN A 94 -17.72 -9.09 -8.71
C ASN A 94 -18.80 -9.45 -7.67
N ARG A 95 -18.41 -9.83 -6.45
CA ARG A 95 -19.39 -10.13 -5.38
C ARG A 95 -20.17 -8.88 -4.94
N ALA A 96 -19.54 -7.71 -4.93
CA ALA A 96 -20.23 -6.45 -4.58
C ALA A 96 -21.23 -6.01 -5.66
N ASN A 97 -20.99 -6.34 -6.93
CA ASN A 97 -21.92 -6.06 -8.03
C ASN A 97 -23.13 -7.03 -8.06
N ASP A 98 -22.95 -8.29 -7.70
CA ASP A 98 -24.04 -9.27 -7.58
C ASP A 98 -25.10 -8.83 -6.54
N ASP A 99 -24.66 -8.30 -5.40
CA ASP A 99 -25.55 -7.84 -4.31
C ASP A 99 -26.38 -6.60 -4.70
N ILE A 100 -25.85 -5.73 -5.58
CA ILE A 100 -26.58 -4.54 -6.06
C ILE A 100 -27.60 -4.93 -7.14
N GLY A 101 -27.27 -5.88 -8.02
CA GLY A 101 -28.21 -6.40 -9.02
C GLY A 101 -29.40 -7.13 -8.40
N ALA A 102 -29.16 -7.92 -7.35
CA ALA A 102 -30.20 -8.67 -6.64
C ALA A 102 -31.23 -7.75 -5.95
N ARG A 103 -30.80 -6.59 -5.44
CA ARG A 103 -31.71 -5.62 -4.79
C ARG A 103 -32.50 -4.76 -5.79
N ALA A 104 -31.97 -4.55 -7.00
CA ALA A 104 -32.69 -3.85 -8.07
C ALA A 104 -33.78 -4.71 -8.71
N ALA A 105 -33.60 -6.04 -8.74
CA ALA A 105 -34.59 -6.97 -9.29
C ALA A 105 -35.83 -7.15 -8.37
N LEU A 106 -35.70 -6.92 -7.06
CA LEU A 106 -36.81 -7.09 -6.12
C LEU A 106 -37.79 -5.90 -6.04
N ASN A 107 -37.47 -4.77 -6.69
CA ASN A 107 -38.30 -3.55 -6.69
C ASN A 107 -38.92 -3.26 -8.07
N ARG A 108 -38.80 -4.18 -9.03
CA ARG A 108 -39.52 -4.14 -10.30
C ARG A 108 -40.37 -5.38 -10.39
N GLU A 109 -41.58 -5.31 -9.84
CA GLU A 109 -42.81 -5.89 -10.38
C GLU A 109 -43.92 -5.81 -9.32
N PRO A 110 -45.16 -5.46 -9.68
CA PRO A 110 -45.66 -4.56 -10.72
C PRO A 110 -46.22 -3.22 -10.16
#